data_AF-A0A2S9YH61-F1
#
_entry.id   AF-A0A2S9YH61-F1
#
_cell.length_a   1.000
_cell.length_b   1.000
_cell.length_c   1.000
_cell.angle_alpha   90.00
_cell.angle_beta   90.00
_cell.angle_gamma   90.00
#
_symmetry.space_group_name_H-M   'P 1'
#
loop_
_entity.id
_entity.type
_entity.pdbx_description
1 polymer ?
#
loop_
_entity_poly.entity_id
_entity_poly.type
_entity_poly.pdbx_seq_one_letter_code
_entity_poly.pdbx_strand_id
1 'polypeptide(L)'
;MGDEHDEYDDHDGEPTEDALEDELADATRPPATLPIALTLPALVLTAAIALPLHPDGFSFAQLLYVAFLRSPLEGLIMLIGFGSPFCFGAIVLALAGLGDQVHPRLAERLLVANLSLLHAQLLLVGFMLWSRGQGMMPLALLGFAAVSGGYFILHHAREAAAAGGIDDTAQFVRSGPTLRWLVRWGATVIVAVCGWIRLQLLIGVRLGWAIEVMLAASVAMTVLLTRNRNTPS
;
A
#
# COMPACT_ATOMS: atom_id res chain seq x y z
N MET A 1 30.87 -0.70 56.07
CA MET A 1 29.94 -1.66 55.45
C MET A 1 28.57 -1.34 56.01
N GLY A 2 27.84 -0.49 55.31
CA GLY A 2 26.46 -0.12 55.59
C GLY A 2 25.85 0.20 54.24
N ASP A 3 24.86 -0.61 53.85
CA ASP A 3 24.26 -0.67 52.53
C ASP A 3 23.63 0.65 52.10
N GLU A 4 24.00 1.12 50.91
CA GLU A 4 23.27 2.12 50.14
C GLU A 4 22.07 1.41 49.52
N HIS A 5 20.90 1.57 50.14
CA HIS A 5 19.63 1.15 49.56
C HIS A 5 19.19 2.21 48.55
N ASP A 6 19.33 1.87 47.26
CA ASP A 6 18.67 2.55 46.14
C ASP A 6 17.14 2.44 46.33
N GLU A 7 16.51 3.59 46.57
CA GLU A 7 15.07 3.78 46.60
C GLU A 7 14.57 3.78 45.15
N TYR A 8 14.09 2.62 44.69
CA TYR A 8 13.34 2.50 43.44
C TYR A 8 11.98 3.18 43.64
N ASP A 9 11.82 4.35 43.03
CA ASP A 9 10.55 5.06 42.90
C ASP A 9 9.72 4.32 41.84
N ASP A 10 8.94 3.33 42.29
CA ASP A 10 7.87 2.69 41.52
C ASP A 10 6.76 3.73 41.29
N HIS A 11 6.95 4.57 40.28
CA HIS A 11 5.83 5.27 39.64
C HIS A 11 5.05 4.23 38.81
N ASP A 12 4.24 3.44 39.52
CA ASP A 12 3.02 2.81 38.99
C ASP A 12 2.12 3.95 38.49
N GLY A 13 2.38 4.39 37.26
CA GLY A 13 1.65 5.47 36.61
C GLY A 13 0.22 5.03 36.34
N GLU A 14 -0.69 5.41 37.25
CA GLU A 14 -2.12 5.38 36.94
C GLU A 14 -2.33 6.09 35.59
N PRO A 15 -3.03 5.46 34.64
CA PRO A 15 -3.32 6.10 33.37
C PRO A 15 -4.05 7.41 33.65
N THR A 16 -3.39 8.53 33.32
CA THR A 16 -3.96 9.88 33.43
C THR A 16 -5.34 9.91 32.78
N GLU A 17 -6.31 10.59 33.39
CA GLU A 17 -7.69 10.72 32.85
C GLU A 17 -7.69 11.09 31.35
N ASP A 18 -6.73 11.90 30.90
CA ASP A 18 -6.53 12.27 29.50
C ASP A 18 -6.28 11.05 28.57
N ALA A 19 -5.54 10.04 29.04
CA ALA A 19 -5.29 8.80 28.30
C ALA A 19 -6.54 7.93 28.19
N LEU A 20 -7.36 7.89 29.26
CA LEU A 20 -8.63 7.18 29.28
C LEU A 20 -9.69 7.88 28.40
N GLU A 21 -9.70 9.21 28.37
CA GLU A 21 -10.58 10.00 27.49
C GLU A 21 -10.20 9.86 26.02
N ASP A 22 -8.91 9.89 25.68
CA ASP A 22 -8.41 9.64 24.33
C ASP A 22 -8.69 8.20 23.88
N GLU A 23 -8.60 7.22 24.79
CA GLU A 23 -8.93 5.82 24.54
C GLU A 23 -10.44 5.61 24.29
N LEU A 24 -11.30 6.27 25.09
CA LEU A 24 -12.76 6.28 24.86
C LEU A 24 -13.14 6.94 23.54
N ALA A 25 -12.46 8.03 23.17
CA ALA A 25 -12.68 8.76 21.94
C ALA A 25 -12.24 7.95 20.69
N ASP A 26 -11.20 7.13 20.80
CA ASP A 26 -10.75 6.28 19.68
C ASP A 26 -11.57 4.97 19.58
N ALA A 27 -12.03 4.42 20.71
CA ALA A 27 -12.93 3.27 20.76
C ALA A 27 -14.32 3.55 20.15
N THR A 28 -14.75 4.82 20.15
CA THR A 28 -16.05 5.26 19.60
C THR A 28 -15.98 5.73 18.14
N ARG A 29 -14.79 5.78 17.52
CA ARG A 29 -14.67 6.23 16.13
C ARG A 29 -15.24 5.20 15.14
N PRO A 30 -16.23 5.58 14.32
CA PRO A 30 -16.76 4.70 13.28
C PRO A 30 -15.63 4.23 12.35
N PRO A 31 -15.74 3.03 11.74
CA PRO A 31 -14.80 2.59 10.72
C PRO A 31 -14.57 3.69 9.69
N ALA A 32 -13.31 4.12 9.58
CA ALA A 32 -12.91 5.14 8.62
C ALA A 32 -13.13 4.58 7.21
N THR A 33 -14.30 4.90 6.64
CA THR A 33 -14.66 4.59 5.27
C THR A 33 -13.75 5.36 4.32
N LEU A 34 -13.38 4.74 3.20
CA LEU A 34 -12.64 5.45 2.16
C LEU A 34 -13.54 6.50 1.49
N PRO A 35 -13.02 7.69 1.16
CA PRO A 35 -13.81 8.72 0.50
C PRO A 35 -14.22 8.26 -0.91
N ILE A 36 -15.49 8.45 -1.25
CA ILE A 36 -16.05 8.06 -2.56
C ILE A 36 -15.35 8.74 -3.75
N ALA A 37 -14.71 9.89 -3.51
CA ALA A 37 -13.87 10.57 -4.50
C ALA A 37 -12.71 9.71 -5.03
N LEU A 38 -12.34 8.63 -4.33
CA LEU A 38 -11.32 7.67 -4.79
C LEU A 38 -11.83 6.71 -5.86
N THR A 39 -13.14 6.55 -6.03
CA THR A 39 -13.71 5.63 -7.02
C THR A 39 -13.21 5.93 -8.44
N LEU A 40 -13.25 7.20 -8.86
CA LEU A 40 -12.82 7.60 -10.19
C LEU A 40 -11.33 7.29 -10.45
N PRO A 41 -10.35 7.77 -9.65
CA PRO A 41 -8.96 7.47 -9.91
C PRO A 41 -8.63 5.97 -9.71
N ALA A 42 -9.32 5.27 -8.81
CA ALA A 42 -9.17 3.82 -8.66
C ALA A 42 -9.67 3.06 -9.91
N LEU A 43 -10.83 3.46 -10.45
CA LEU A 43 -11.35 2.94 -11.72
C LEU A 43 -10.40 3.20 -12.87
N VAL A 44 -9.85 4.42 -12.98
CA VAL A 44 -8.86 4.77 -14.01
C VAL A 44 -7.61 3.91 -13.87
N LEU A 45 -7.11 3.71 -12.65
CA LEU A 45 -5.96 2.84 -12.40
C LEU A 45 -6.24 1.39 -12.81
N THR A 46 -7.41 0.85 -12.50
CA THR A 46 -7.81 -0.50 -12.94
C THR A 46 -7.94 -0.58 -14.46
N ALA A 47 -8.63 0.38 -15.08
CA ALA A 47 -8.86 0.42 -16.52
C ALA A 47 -7.57 0.58 -17.33
N ALA A 48 -6.51 1.12 -16.73
CA ALA A 48 -5.19 1.22 -17.36
C ALA A 48 -4.61 -0.15 -17.79
N ILE A 49 -5.11 -1.26 -17.25
CA ILE A 49 -4.75 -2.62 -17.68
C ILE A 49 -4.99 -2.86 -19.18
N ALA A 50 -5.99 -2.18 -19.74
CA ALA A 50 -6.38 -2.29 -21.15
C ALA A 50 -5.64 -1.29 -22.06
N LEU A 51 -4.89 -0.35 -21.50
CA LEU A 51 -4.13 0.62 -22.28
C LEU A 51 -2.78 0.04 -22.75
N PRO A 52 -2.22 0.56 -23.86
CA PRO A 52 -0.90 0.15 -24.33
C PRO A 52 0.15 0.33 -23.24
N LEU A 53 0.83 -0.77 -22.90
CA LEU A 53 1.99 -0.80 -22.01
C LEU A 53 3.28 -0.87 -22.83
N HIS A 54 3.26 -1.64 -23.92
CA HIS A 54 4.38 -1.77 -24.86
C HIS A 54 4.30 -0.69 -25.96
N PRO A 55 5.45 -0.20 -26.49
CA PRO A 55 5.48 0.72 -27.62
C PRO A 55 4.78 0.17 -28.87
N ASP A 56 4.74 -1.16 -29.03
CA ASP A 56 4.03 -1.83 -30.14
C ASP A 56 2.50 -1.88 -29.95
N GLY A 57 1.97 -1.26 -28.89
CA GLY A 57 0.53 -1.14 -28.66
C GLY A 57 -0.06 -2.22 -27.74
N PHE A 58 0.70 -3.23 -27.33
CA PHE A 58 0.19 -4.31 -26.49
C PHE A 58 -0.18 -3.82 -25.09
N SER A 59 -1.39 -4.13 -24.65
CA SER A 59 -1.85 -3.87 -23.28
C SER A 59 -1.48 -5.02 -22.34
N PHE A 60 -1.46 -4.73 -21.03
CA PHE A 60 -1.23 -5.78 -20.04
C PHE A 60 -2.34 -6.85 -20.10
N ALA A 61 -3.59 -6.45 -20.32
CA ALA A 61 -4.72 -7.37 -20.47
C ALA A 61 -4.51 -8.36 -21.64
N GLN A 62 -4.00 -7.88 -22.78
CA GLN A 62 -3.68 -8.75 -23.92
C GLN A 62 -2.54 -9.71 -23.60
N LEU A 63 -1.46 -9.23 -22.98
CA LEU A 63 -0.34 -10.08 -22.59
C LEU A 63 -0.79 -11.14 -21.58
N LEU A 64 -1.63 -10.74 -20.62
CA LEU A 64 -2.20 -11.63 -19.63
C LEU A 64 -3.10 -12.69 -20.26
N TYR A 65 -3.96 -12.29 -21.19
CA TYR A 65 -4.81 -13.23 -21.94
C TYR A 65 -3.97 -14.26 -22.71
N VAL A 66 -2.92 -13.81 -23.42
CA VAL A 66 -2.00 -14.71 -24.13
C VAL A 66 -1.27 -15.64 -23.17
N ALA A 67 -0.85 -15.16 -21.99
CA ALA A 67 -0.24 -15.99 -20.96
C ALA A 67 -1.21 -17.08 -20.46
N PHE A 68 -2.48 -16.74 -20.20
CA PHE A 68 -3.50 -17.72 -19.81
C PHE A 68 -3.78 -18.76 -20.89
N LEU A 69 -3.75 -18.37 -22.18
CA LEU A 69 -3.90 -19.31 -23.29
C LEU A 69 -2.72 -20.29 -23.40
N ARG A 70 -1.52 -19.89 -22.99
CA ARG A 70 -0.34 -20.78 -22.94
C ARG A 70 -0.38 -21.71 -21.74
N SER A 71 -0.62 -21.16 -20.55
CA SER A 71 -0.71 -21.89 -19.30
C SER A 71 -1.46 -21.08 -18.25
N PRO A 72 -2.49 -21.65 -17.58
CA PRO A 72 -3.18 -20.96 -16.50
C PRO A 72 -2.25 -20.51 -15.36
N LEU A 73 -1.20 -21.29 -15.10
CA LEU A 73 -0.21 -20.95 -14.08
C LEU A 73 0.64 -19.75 -14.50
N GLU A 74 1.02 -19.65 -15.78
CA GLU A 74 1.77 -18.50 -16.32
C GLU A 74 0.94 -17.21 -16.21
N GLY A 75 -0.35 -17.28 -16.59
CA GLY A 75 -1.28 -16.17 -16.42
C GLY A 75 -1.44 -15.75 -14.95
N LEU A 76 -1.57 -16.69 -14.03
CA LEU A 76 -1.65 -16.39 -12.59
C LEU A 76 -0.37 -15.75 -12.06
N ILE A 77 0.80 -16.30 -12.41
CA ILE A 77 2.10 -15.72 -12.01
C ILE A 77 2.24 -14.30 -12.57
N MET A 78 1.82 -14.07 -13.82
CA MET A 78 1.86 -12.75 -14.43
C MET A 78 0.91 -11.76 -13.75
N LEU A 79 -0.33 -12.17 -13.45
CA LEU A 79 -1.31 -11.34 -12.75
C LEU A 79 -0.84 -10.98 -11.33
N ILE A 80 -0.31 -11.96 -10.60
CA ILE A 80 0.20 -11.77 -9.25
C ILE A 80 1.48 -10.90 -9.30
N GLY A 81 2.40 -11.21 -10.20
CA GLY A 81 3.70 -10.53 -10.28
C GLY A 81 3.62 -9.09 -10.78
N PHE A 82 2.92 -8.87 -11.89
CA PHE A 82 2.92 -7.58 -12.59
C PHE A 82 1.55 -6.90 -12.56
N GLY A 83 0.49 -7.63 -12.26
CA GLY A 83 -0.87 -7.10 -12.21
C GLY A 83 -1.23 -6.39 -10.90
N SER A 84 -0.35 -6.45 -9.89
CA SER A 84 -0.56 -5.86 -8.56
C SER A 84 -1.08 -4.40 -8.60
N PRO A 85 -0.52 -3.47 -9.39
CA PRO A 85 -1.04 -2.10 -9.46
C PRO A 85 -2.49 -1.99 -9.97
N PHE A 86 -2.89 -2.82 -10.93
CA PHE A 86 -4.26 -2.84 -11.44
C PHE A 86 -5.22 -3.46 -10.41
N CYS A 87 -4.78 -4.53 -9.75
CA CYS A 87 -5.49 -5.15 -8.64
C CYS A 87 -5.64 -4.17 -7.46
N PHE A 88 -4.63 -3.35 -7.17
CA PHE A 88 -4.70 -2.29 -6.15
C PHE A 88 -5.83 -1.31 -6.49
N GLY A 89 -5.88 -0.81 -7.74
CA GLY A 89 -6.99 0.02 -8.20
C GLY A 89 -8.35 -0.66 -8.02
N ALA A 90 -8.44 -1.96 -8.33
CA ALA A 90 -9.70 -2.71 -8.24
C ALA A 90 -10.17 -2.88 -6.78
N ILE A 91 -9.23 -3.15 -5.87
CA ILE A 91 -9.49 -3.23 -4.43
C ILE A 91 -9.97 -1.86 -3.94
N VAL A 92 -9.26 -0.77 -4.23
CA VAL A 92 -9.64 0.58 -3.80
C VAL A 92 -11.00 0.99 -4.37
N LEU A 93 -11.28 0.65 -5.63
CA LEU A 93 -12.58 0.91 -6.26
C LEU A 93 -13.70 0.16 -5.53
N ALA A 94 -13.52 -1.13 -5.25
CA ALA A 94 -14.50 -1.92 -4.51
C ALA A 94 -14.72 -1.35 -3.10
N LEU A 95 -13.66 -0.99 -2.39
CA LEU A 95 -13.76 -0.42 -1.04
C LEU A 95 -14.41 0.97 -1.02
N ALA A 96 -14.09 1.84 -1.97
CA ALA A 96 -14.67 3.18 -2.06
C ALA A 96 -16.11 3.18 -2.60
N GLY A 97 -16.49 2.16 -3.39
CA GLY A 97 -17.83 2.02 -3.96
C GLY A 97 -18.82 1.25 -3.09
N LEU A 98 -18.36 0.18 -2.42
CA LEU A 98 -19.20 -0.66 -1.55
C LEU A 98 -19.30 -0.12 -0.11
N GLY A 99 -18.39 0.78 0.29
CA GLY A 99 -18.42 1.45 1.58
C GLY A 99 -18.52 0.49 2.76
N ASP A 100 -19.55 0.68 3.59
CA ASP A 100 -19.80 -0.09 4.81
C ASP A 100 -20.16 -1.56 4.59
N GLN A 101 -20.42 -1.98 3.35
CA GLN A 101 -20.76 -3.38 3.04
C GLN A 101 -19.54 -4.30 3.12
N VAL A 102 -18.32 -3.77 3.09
CA VAL A 102 -17.10 -4.58 3.14
C VAL A 102 -16.61 -4.70 4.57
N HIS A 103 -16.42 -5.95 5.01
CA HIS A 103 -15.89 -6.20 6.34
C HIS A 103 -14.48 -5.58 6.50
N PRO A 104 -14.22 -4.74 7.52
CA PRO A 104 -12.97 -3.98 7.65
C PRO A 104 -11.71 -4.86 7.63
N ARG A 105 -11.75 -6.03 8.27
CA ARG A 105 -10.62 -6.99 8.28
C ARG A 105 -10.34 -7.57 6.90
N LEU A 106 -11.37 -7.75 6.06
CA LEU A 106 -11.18 -8.22 4.69
C LEU A 106 -10.54 -7.13 3.84
N ALA A 107 -11.00 -5.88 3.97
CA ALA A 107 -10.44 -4.73 3.28
C ALA A 107 -8.95 -4.55 3.58
N GLU A 108 -8.59 -4.60 4.87
CA GLU A 108 -7.21 -4.50 5.32
C GLU A 108 -6.34 -5.64 4.78
N ARG A 109 -6.78 -6.89 4.93
CA ARG A 109 -6.03 -8.07 4.44
C ARG A 109 -5.78 -8.01 2.94
N LEU A 110 -6.76 -7.59 2.15
CA LEU A 110 -6.61 -7.46 0.70
C LEU A 110 -5.57 -6.40 0.33
N LEU A 111 -5.61 -5.23 0.97
CA LEU A 111 -4.63 -4.17 0.74
C LEU A 111 -3.23 -4.58 1.20
N VAL A 112 -3.09 -5.14 2.40
CA VAL A 112 -1.80 -5.60 2.93
C VAL A 112 -1.21 -6.70 2.06
N ALA A 113 -2.00 -7.69 1.63
CA ALA A 113 -1.53 -8.75 0.75
C ALA A 113 -1.08 -8.19 -0.61
N ASN A 114 -1.87 -7.31 -1.22
CA ASN A 114 -1.52 -6.71 -2.51
C ASN A 114 -0.27 -5.82 -2.41
N LEU A 115 -0.13 -5.04 -1.35
CA LEU A 115 1.04 -4.17 -1.12
C LEU A 115 2.29 -4.98 -0.81
N SER A 116 2.18 -6.05 -0.02
CA SER A 116 3.31 -6.95 0.26
C SER A 116 3.83 -7.57 -1.04
N LEU A 117 2.91 -8.00 -1.90
CA LEU A 117 3.23 -8.54 -3.22
C LEU A 117 3.89 -7.50 -4.13
N LEU A 118 3.38 -6.26 -4.13
CA LEU A 118 3.97 -5.15 -4.88
C LEU A 118 5.43 -4.93 -4.48
N HIS A 119 5.73 -4.84 -3.18
CA HIS A 119 7.10 -4.63 -2.69
C HIS A 119 8.01 -5.84 -3.00
N ALA A 120 7.51 -7.07 -2.82
CA ALA A 120 8.26 -8.27 -3.15
C ALA A 120 8.65 -8.30 -4.63
N GLN A 121 7.74 -7.88 -5.52
CA GLN A 121 8.01 -7.80 -6.95
C GLN A 121 8.95 -6.65 -7.31
N LEU A 122 8.85 -5.50 -6.66
CA LEU A 122 9.82 -4.41 -6.86
C LEU A 122 11.22 -4.81 -6.43
N LEU A 123 11.36 -5.54 -5.32
CA LEU A 123 12.64 -6.11 -4.88
C LEU A 123 13.19 -7.10 -5.90
N LEU A 124 12.37 -8.04 -6.35
CA LEU A 124 12.78 -9.05 -7.33
C LEU A 124 13.19 -8.40 -8.66
N VAL A 125 12.36 -7.53 -9.21
CA VAL A 125 12.62 -6.82 -10.47
C VAL A 125 13.85 -5.93 -10.33
N GLY A 126 13.96 -5.16 -9.24
CA GLY A 126 15.13 -4.32 -8.96
C GLY A 126 16.43 -5.13 -8.89
N PHE A 127 16.40 -6.27 -8.21
CA PHE A 127 17.53 -7.19 -8.12
C PHE A 127 17.89 -7.82 -9.47
N MET A 128 16.90 -8.27 -10.24
CA MET A 128 17.11 -8.83 -11.58
C MET A 128 17.71 -7.81 -12.55
N LEU A 129 17.24 -6.57 -12.53
CA LEU A 129 17.76 -5.51 -13.37
C LEU A 129 19.19 -5.14 -12.96
N TRP A 130 19.45 -5.01 -11.66
CA TRP A 130 20.79 -4.72 -11.15
C TRP A 130 21.79 -5.83 -11.51
N SER A 131 21.44 -7.09 -11.24
CA SER A 131 22.31 -8.25 -11.52
C SER A 131 22.63 -8.43 -13.01
N ARG A 132 21.76 -7.95 -13.90
CA ARG A 132 21.96 -8.00 -15.36
C ARG A 132 22.55 -6.71 -15.95
N GLY A 133 22.79 -5.68 -15.13
CA GLY A 133 23.22 -4.37 -15.61
C GLY A 133 22.22 -3.72 -16.57
N GLN A 134 20.92 -3.98 -16.39
CA GLN A 134 19.84 -3.49 -17.25
C GLN A 134 19.07 -2.36 -16.59
N GLY A 135 18.60 -1.42 -17.42
CA GLY A 135 17.81 -0.27 -16.96
C GLY A 135 18.65 0.89 -16.42
N MET A 136 18.02 2.05 -16.36
CA MET A 136 18.59 3.25 -15.77
C MET A 136 18.43 3.22 -14.25
N MET A 137 19.55 3.35 -13.52
CA MET A 137 19.60 3.37 -12.05
C MET A 137 18.81 2.22 -11.37
N PRO A 138 19.09 0.95 -11.68
CA PRO A 138 18.38 -0.19 -11.09
C PRO A 138 18.61 -0.30 -9.57
N LEU A 139 19.77 0.15 -9.07
CA LEU A 139 20.05 0.23 -7.63
C LEU A 139 19.13 1.20 -6.89
N ALA A 140 18.69 2.28 -7.54
CA ALA A 140 17.75 3.22 -6.93
C ALA A 140 16.37 2.57 -6.74
N LEU A 141 15.91 1.78 -7.72
CA LEU A 141 14.67 0.99 -7.59
C LEU A 141 14.80 -0.06 -6.49
N LEU A 142 15.91 -0.81 -6.46
CA LEU A 142 16.16 -1.83 -5.45
C LEU A 142 16.23 -1.23 -4.04
N GLY A 143 16.97 -0.14 -3.87
CA GLY A 143 17.07 0.57 -2.59
C GLY A 143 15.73 1.15 -2.15
N PHE A 144 14.97 1.75 -3.07
CA PHE A 144 13.61 2.20 -2.81
C PHE A 144 12.73 1.04 -2.34
N ALA A 145 12.72 -0.08 -3.04
CA ALA A 145 11.91 -1.25 -2.71
C ALA A 145 12.28 -1.86 -1.34
N ALA A 146 13.57 -1.91 -1.01
CA ALA A 146 14.06 -2.40 0.28
C ALA A 146 13.66 -1.48 1.44
N VAL A 147 13.87 -0.17 1.29
CA VAL A 147 13.56 0.81 2.34
C VAL A 147 12.05 0.95 2.53
N SER A 148 11.29 1.11 1.44
CA SER A 148 9.83 1.22 1.50
C SER A 148 9.17 -0.07 2.00
N GLY A 149 9.62 -1.23 1.52
CA GLY A 149 9.12 -2.53 1.97
C GLY A 149 9.45 -2.81 3.44
N GLY A 150 10.68 -2.51 3.86
CA GLY A 150 11.10 -2.62 5.25
C GLY A 150 10.29 -1.72 6.18
N TYR A 151 10.09 -0.45 5.79
CA TYR A 151 9.24 0.48 6.53
C TYR A 151 7.79 -0.02 6.61
N PHE A 152 7.22 -0.50 5.51
CA PHE A 152 5.86 -1.05 5.45
C PHE A 152 5.69 -2.24 6.41
N ILE A 153 6.63 -3.19 6.40
CA ILE A 153 6.61 -4.37 7.27
C ILE A 153 6.77 -3.96 8.74
N LEU A 154 7.74 -3.10 9.06
CA LEU A 154 7.98 -2.64 10.43
C LEU A 154 6.80 -1.87 10.99
N HIS A 155 6.18 -0.99 10.20
CA HIS A 155 5.00 -0.23 10.60
C HIS A 155 3.83 -1.17 10.89
N HIS A 156 3.55 -2.10 9.97
CA HIS A 156 2.47 -3.08 10.14
C HIS A 156 2.72 -4.02 11.34
N ALA A 157 3.97 -4.46 11.54
CA ALA A 157 4.33 -5.33 12.67
C ALA A 157 4.23 -4.61 14.02
N ARG A 158 4.61 -3.32 14.10
CA ARG A 158 4.47 -2.51 15.32
C ARG A 158 3.00 -2.30 15.69
N GLU A 159 2.16 -2.00 14.70
CA GLU A 159 0.72 -1.84 14.92
C GLU A 159 0.04 -3.17 15.28
N ALA A 160 0.48 -4.29 14.71
CA ALA A 160 0.01 -5.63 15.07
C ALA A 160 0.52 -6.10 16.46
N ALA A 161 1.69 -5.63 16.92
CA ALA A 161 2.19 -5.94 18.26
C ALA A 161 1.46 -5.13 19.34
N ALA A 162 1.12 -3.87 19.05
CA ALA A 162 0.25 -3.06 19.91
C ALA A 162 -1.18 -3.64 20.04
N ALA A 163 -1.59 -4.52 19.11
CA ALA A 163 -2.85 -5.29 19.17
C ALA A 163 -2.92 -6.35 20.27
N GLY A 164 -1.76 -6.83 20.72
CA GLY A 164 -1.62 -8.05 21.51
C GLY A 164 -1.69 -7.83 23.02
N GLY A 165 -1.88 -6.60 23.48
CA GLY A 165 -2.17 -6.31 24.89
C GLY A 165 -3.57 -6.79 25.23
N ILE A 166 -3.67 -7.85 26.04
CA ILE A 166 -4.92 -8.28 26.64
C ILE A 166 -5.18 -7.32 27.80
N ASP A 167 -5.99 -6.29 27.57
CA ASP A 167 -6.72 -5.67 28.68
C ASP A 167 -7.98 -6.50 28.94
N ASP A 168 -8.17 -6.91 30.19
CA ASP A 168 -9.26 -7.77 30.69
C ASP A 168 -10.65 -7.10 30.62
N THR A 169 -10.79 -6.00 29.89
CA THR A 169 -12.07 -5.33 29.62
C THR A 169 -12.41 -5.42 28.14
N ALA A 170 -13.61 -5.89 27.85
CA ALA A 170 -14.05 -6.30 26.52
C ALA A 170 -14.21 -5.14 25.49
N GLN A 171 -13.11 -4.54 25.05
CA GLN A 171 -13.08 -3.64 23.90
C GLN A 171 -11.85 -3.91 23.03
N PHE A 172 -12.08 -4.41 21.82
CA PHE A 172 -11.05 -4.69 20.84
C PHE A 172 -10.37 -3.38 20.40
N VAL A 173 -9.20 -3.07 20.97
CA VAL A 173 -8.33 -1.98 20.54
C VAL A 173 -7.98 -2.17 19.07
N ARG A 174 -8.34 -1.17 18.25
CA ARG A 174 -8.23 -1.21 16.79
C ARG A 174 -6.77 -1.10 16.38
N SER A 175 -6.18 -2.23 16.05
CA SER A 175 -4.73 -2.37 15.99
C SER A 175 -4.29 -2.83 14.60
N GLY A 176 -4.03 -1.84 13.75
CA GLY A 176 -3.59 -2.01 12.37
C GLY A 176 -3.55 -0.66 11.63
N PRO A 177 -2.73 -0.54 10.56
CA PRO A 177 -2.65 0.70 9.79
C PRO A 177 -4.02 1.02 9.19
N THR A 178 -4.47 2.26 9.35
CA THR A 178 -5.78 2.68 8.80
C THR A 178 -5.86 2.39 7.29
N LEU A 179 -7.05 2.00 6.80
CA LEU A 179 -7.29 1.77 5.36
C LEU A 179 -6.83 2.97 4.52
N ARG A 180 -7.06 4.18 5.03
CA ARG A 180 -6.62 5.42 4.39
C ARG A 180 -5.10 5.51 4.25
N TRP A 181 -4.35 5.10 5.28
CA TRP A 181 -2.90 5.04 5.22
C TRP A 181 -2.44 4.00 4.20
N LEU A 182 -3.02 2.80 4.18
CA LEU A 182 -2.69 1.74 3.24
C LEU A 182 -2.89 2.17 1.78
N VAL A 183 -4.03 2.81 1.48
CA VAL A 183 -4.31 3.31 0.13
C VAL A 183 -3.35 4.43 -0.26
N ARG A 184 -3.07 5.37 0.67
CA ARG A 184 -2.11 6.46 0.40
C ARG A 184 -0.70 5.92 0.17
N TRP A 185 -0.28 4.93 0.96
CA TRP A 185 1.01 4.28 0.83
C TRP A 185 1.14 3.58 -0.53
N GLY A 186 0.15 2.75 -0.89
CA GLY A 186 0.10 2.07 -2.18
C GLY A 186 0.15 3.02 -3.36
N ALA A 187 -0.67 4.07 -3.34
CA ALA A 187 -0.65 5.10 -4.38
C ALA A 187 0.72 5.78 -4.48
N THR A 188 1.37 6.08 -3.35
CA THR A 188 2.72 6.67 -3.33
C THR A 188 3.78 5.73 -3.92
N VAL A 189 3.72 4.44 -3.60
CA VAL A 189 4.61 3.42 -4.19
C VAL A 189 4.41 3.35 -5.71
N ILE A 190 3.16 3.31 -6.18
CA ILE A 190 2.88 3.28 -7.63
C ILE A 190 3.38 4.55 -8.32
N VAL A 191 3.25 5.74 -7.71
CA VAL A 191 3.84 6.99 -8.21
C VAL A 191 5.36 6.87 -8.36
N ALA A 192 6.05 6.39 -7.32
CA ALA A 192 7.50 6.24 -7.34
C ALA A 192 7.95 5.27 -8.44
N VAL A 193 7.25 4.16 -8.60
CA VAL A 193 7.51 3.16 -9.65
C VAL A 193 7.28 3.74 -11.04
N CYS A 194 6.16 4.41 -11.28
CA CYS A 194 5.89 5.05 -12.57
C CYS A 194 6.93 6.15 -12.88
N GLY A 195 7.36 6.90 -11.86
CA GLY A 195 8.45 7.87 -11.98
C GLY A 195 9.78 7.23 -12.37
N TRP A 196 10.16 6.12 -11.73
CA TRP A 196 11.36 5.36 -12.09
C TRP A 196 11.26 4.74 -13.50
N ILE A 197 10.09 4.22 -13.87
CA ILE A 197 9.81 3.71 -15.21
C ILE A 197 9.99 4.82 -16.25
N ARG A 198 9.55 6.05 -15.95
CA ARG A 198 9.76 7.21 -16.82
C ARG A 198 11.23 7.57 -17.02
N LEU A 199 12.10 7.35 -16.03
CA LEU A 199 13.55 7.55 -16.19
C LEU A 199 14.17 6.64 -17.25
N GLN A 200 13.52 5.52 -17.60
CA GLN A 200 14.01 4.61 -18.64
C GLN A 200 14.01 5.25 -20.04
N LEU A 201 13.30 6.37 -20.22
CA LEU A 201 13.38 7.16 -21.45
C LEU A 201 14.79 7.70 -21.73
N LEU A 202 15.60 7.93 -20.68
CA LEU A 202 16.98 8.40 -20.81
C LEU A 202 17.88 7.38 -21.53
N ILE A 203 17.51 6.10 -21.51
CA ILE A 203 18.19 5.01 -22.23
C ILE A 203 17.41 4.55 -23.46
N GLY A 204 16.45 5.36 -23.94
CA GLY A 204 15.70 5.11 -25.18
C GLY A 204 14.52 4.14 -25.04
N VAL A 205 14.20 3.65 -23.83
CA VAL A 205 13.06 2.76 -23.61
C VAL A 205 11.77 3.58 -23.58
N ARG A 206 10.96 3.44 -24.63
CA ARG A 206 9.63 4.06 -24.74
C ARG A 206 8.57 3.09 -24.27
N LEU A 207 7.76 3.50 -23.31
CA LEU A 207 6.62 2.73 -22.82
C LEU A 207 5.32 3.41 -23.26
N GLY A 208 4.24 2.63 -23.29
CA GLY A 208 2.94 3.10 -23.71
C GLY A 208 2.23 3.97 -22.66
N TRP A 209 1.05 4.47 -23.04
CA TRP A 209 0.24 5.40 -22.25
C TRP A 209 -0.24 4.88 -20.90
N ALA A 210 -0.25 3.56 -20.69
CA ALA A 210 -0.65 2.96 -19.43
C ALA A 210 0.13 3.56 -18.25
N ILE A 211 1.44 3.79 -18.38
CA ILE A 211 2.29 4.35 -17.32
C ILE A 211 1.84 5.76 -16.92
N GLU A 212 1.49 6.60 -17.90
CA GLU A 212 1.05 7.98 -17.64
C GLU A 212 -0.29 8.02 -16.92
N VAL A 213 -1.21 7.16 -17.35
CA VAL A 213 -2.54 7.05 -16.76
C VAL A 213 -2.45 6.51 -15.34
N MET A 214 -1.61 5.49 -15.10
CA MET A 214 -1.33 4.97 -13.77
C MET A 214 -0.71 6.02 -12.85
N LEU A 215 0.26 6.79 -13.36
CA LEU A 215 0.90 7.88 -12.62
C LEU A 215 -0.12 8.95 -12.23
N ALA A 216 -0.90 9.46 -13.19
CA ALA A 216 -1.90 10.48 -12.96
C ALA A 216 -2.98 10.03 -11.95
N ALA A 217 -3.48 8.81 -12.10
CA ALA A 217 -4.47 8.24 -11.18
C ALA A 217 -3.91 8.10 -9.76
N SER A 218 -2.67 7.62 -9.62
CA SER A 218 -2.03 7.42 -8.32
C SER A 218 -1.68 8.74 -7.64
N VAL A 219 -1.22 9.74 -8.40
CA VAL A 219 -1.05 11.12 -7.89
C VAL A 219 -2.38 11.67 -7.40
N ALA A 220 -3.45 11.53 -8.17
CA ALA A 220 -4.78 12.00 -7.77
C ALA A 220 -5.25 11.34 -6.46
N MET A 221 -5.08 10.02 -6.30
CA MET A 221 -5.39 9.33 -5.04
C MET A 221 -4.57 9.88 -3.88
N THR A 222 -3.26 10.03 -4.03
CA THR A 222 -2.37 10.57 -2.98
C THR A 222 -2.77 11.98 -2.58
N VAL A 223 -3.10 12.85 -3.54
CA VAL A 223 -3.53 14.24 -3.29
C VAL A 223 -4.86 14.29 -2.55
N LEU A 224 -5.87 13.51 -3.00
CA LEU A 224 -7.18 13.44 -2.35
C LEU A 224 -7.06 12.97 -0.89
N LEU A 225 -6.22 11.96 -0.65
CA LEU A 225 -6.00 11.41 0.68
C LEU A 225 -5.16 12.33 1.58
N THR A 226 -4.40 13.26 1.01
CA THR A 226 -3.64 14.25 1.77
C THR A 226 -4.49 15.48 2.12
N ARG A 227 -5.34 15.95 1.20
CA ARG A 227 -6.20 17.13 1.40
C ARG A 227 -7.29 16.94 2.45
N ASN A 228 -7.92 15.75 2.52
CA ASN A 228 -8.98 15.45 3.49
C ASN A 228 -8.48 15.29 4.94
N ARG A 229 -7.26 15.74 5.26
CA ARG A 229 -6.72 15.79 6.62
C ARG A 229 -6.95 17.16 7.26
N ASN A 230 -7.31 18.16 6.44
CA ASN A 230 -7.38 19.59 6.83
C ASN A 230 -8.81 20.16 6.84
N THR A 231 -9.82 19.32 6.64
CA THR A 231 -11.23 19.71 6.74
C THR A 231 -11.78 19.13 8.04
N PRO A 232 -11.93 19.95 9.11
CA PRO A 232 -12.63 19.50 10.31
C PRO A 232 -14.09 19.23 9.93
N SER A 233 -14.54 18.00 10.18
CA SER A 233 -15.95 17.65 10.24
C SER A 233 -16.50 18.00 11.61
#